data_AF-X7FBM9-F1
#
_entry.id   AF-X7FBM9-F1
#
_cell.length_a   1.000
_cell.length_b   1.000
_cell.length_c   1.000
_cell.angle_alpha   90.00
_cell.angle_beta   90.00
_cell.angle_gamma   90.00
#
_symmetry.space_group_name_H-M   'P 1'
#
loop_
_entity.id
_entity.type
_entity.pdbx_description
1 polymer ?
#
loop_
_entity_poly.entity_id
_entity_poly.type
_entity_poly.pdbx_seq_one_letter_code
_entity_poly.pdbx_strand_id
1 'polypeptide(L)'
;MADARTVPDLKAAILEARYVDMIALADFVVRDCGLPDMDEQGEMLPQQNEIAAAIFRWAAGAKLGQRTPRTTPGTRDETQDDTGDPLMDAAEAEARAQAARPGQD
;
A
#
# COMPACT_ATOMS: atom_id res chain seq x y z
N MET A 1 39.65 13.29 -21.65
CA MET A 1 38.94 12.17 -21.00
C MET A 1 37.81 12.78 -20.20
N ALA A 2 36.58 12.65 -20.68
CA ALA A 2 35.42 13.19 -19.97
C ALA A 2 35.22 12.35 -18.70
N ASP A 3 35.23 13.03 -17.57
CA ASP A 3 34.93 12.48 -16.25
C ASP A 3 33.52 11.87 -16.31
N ALA A 4 33.47 10.53 -16.25
CA ALA A 4 32.24 9.79 -16.09
C ALA A 4 31.75 10.07 -14.68
N ARG A 5 31.10 11.24 -14.50
CA ARG A 5 30.30 11.57 -13.32
C ARG A 5 29.60 10.28 -12.93
N THR A 6 29.99 9.73 -11.78
CA THR A 6 29.45 8.52 -11.20
C THR A 6 27.93 8.65 -11.21
N VAL A 7 27.28 8.11 -12.24
CA VAL A 7 25.83 8.07 -12.29
C VAL A 7 25.49 7.22 -11.08
N PRO A 8 24.86 7.81 -10.03
CA PRO A 8 24.46 7.01 -8.89
C PRO A 8 23.66 5.83 -9.43
N ASP A 9 23.90 4.64 -8.89
CA ASP A 9 23.18 3.44 -9.30
C ASP A 9 21.69 3.79 -9.38
N LEU A 10 21.08 3.63 -10.56
CA LEU A 10 19.74 4.15 -10.85
C LEU A 10 18.73 3.63 -9.81
N LYS A 11 18.94 2.39 -9.34
CA LYS A 11 18.12 1.79 -8.29
C LYS A 11 18.24 2.54 -6.97
N ALA A 12 19.46 2.88 -6.56
CA ALA A 12 19.69 3.70 -5.36
C ALA A 12 19.04 5.09 -5.49
N ALA A 13 19.21 5.74 -6.65
CA ALA A 13 18.59 7.05 -6.91
C ALA A 13 17.06 7.01 -6.84
N ILE A 14 16.43 5.95 -7.34
CA ILE A 14 14.97 5.75 -7.23
C ILE A 14 14.54 5.55 -5.77
N LEU A 15 15.31 4.77 -4.99
CA LEU A 15 14.98 4.51 -3.58
C LEU A 15 15.13 5.75 -2.68
N GLU A 16 15.97 6.71 -3.08
CA GLU A 16 16.19 7.98 -2.37
C GLU A 16 15.30 9.14 -2.86
N ALA A 17 14.59 8.95 -3.98
CA ALA A 17 13.76 9.98 -4.58
C ALA A 17 12.55 10.34 -3.70
N ARG A 18 12.12 11.60 -3.75
CA ARG A 18 10.90 12.01 -3.04
C ARG A 18 9.69 11.46 -3.78
N TYR A 19 8.62 11.21 -3.03
CA TYR A 19 7.35 10.74 -3.59
C TYR A 19 6.86 11.63 -4.76
N VAL A 20 6.93 12.95 -4.62
CA VAL A 20 6.52 13.90 -5.67
C VAL A 20 7.31 13.75 -6.97
N ASP A 21 8.61 13.46 -6.88
CA ASP A 21 9.47 13.26 -8.05
C ASP A 21 9.12 11.95 -8.76
N MET A 22 8.73 10.94 -7.99
CA MET A 22 8.32 9.63 -8.52
C MET A 22 6.94 9.67 -9.17
N ILE A 23 6.03 10.50 -8.66
CA ILE A 23 4.75 10.76 -9.34
C ILE A 23 4.97 11.55 -10.63
N ALA A 24 5.85 12.56 -10.64
CA ALA A 24 6.20 13.27 -11.86
C ALA A 24 6.86 12.37 -12.92
N LEU A 25 7.73 11.45 -12.50
CA LEU A 25 8.31 10.42 -13.37
C LEU A 25 7.23 9.49 -13.94
N ALA A 26 6.28 9.05 -13.11
CA ALA A 26 5.20 8.19 -13.56
C ALA A 26 4.24 8.91 -14.52
N ASP A 27 3.91 10.18 -14.28
CA ASP A 27 3.15 11.02 -15.22
C ASP A 27 3.88 11.19 -16.56
N PHE A 28 5.20 11.40 -16.54
CA PHE A 28 6.00 11.41 -17.76
C PHE A 28 5.88 10.10 -18.54
N VAL A 29 6.00 8.95 -17.87
CA VAL A 29 5.87 7.62 -18.51
C VAL A 29 4.49 7.42 -19.12
N VAL A 30 3.42 7.79 -18.41
CA VAL A 30 2.04 7.70 -18.92
C VAL A 30 1.90 8.49 -20.22
N ARG A 31 2.37 9.74 -20.25
CA ARG A 31 2.26 10.62 -21.43
C ARG A 31 3.15 10.19 -22.58
N ASP A 32 4.40 9.83 -22.29
CA ASP A 32 5.40 9.46 -23.30
C ASP A 32 5.06 8.13 -23.98
N CYS A 33 4.51 7.17 -23.22
CA CYS A 33 4.07 5.88 -23.75
C CYS A 33 2.61 5.90 -24.25
N GLY A 34 1.89 7.02 -24.11
CA GLY A 34 0.50 7.15 -24.54
C GLY A 34 -0.45 6.17 -23.84
N LEU A 35 -0.25 5.95 -22.54
CA LEU A 35 -1.12 5.07 -21.74
C LEU A 35 -2.49 5.72 -21.54
N PRO A 36 -3.59 4.93 -21.51
CA PRO A 36 -4.93 5.48 -21.37
C PRO A 36 -5.17 6.04 -19.97
N ASP A 37 -5.62 7.28 -19.84
CA ASP A 37 -5.85 7.92 -18.53
C ASP A 37 -7.19 7.53 -17.89
N MET A 38 -8.10 6.92 -18.67
CA MET A 38 -9.44 6.52 -18.26
C MET A 38 -9.73 5.06 -18.57
N ASP A 39 -10.59 4.45 -17.76
CA ASP A 39 -11.14 3.12 -18.03
C ASP A 39 -12.29 3.16 -19.06
N GLU A 40 -12.87 1.99 -19.33
CA GLU A 40 -14.00 1.84 -20.26
C GLU A 40 -15.28 2.57 -19.79
N GLN A 41 -15.34 2.94 -18.51
CA GLN A 41 -16.46 3.61 -17.87
C GLN A 41 -16.24 5.13 -17.78
N GLY A 42 -15.06 5.63 -18.17
CA GLY A 42 -14.70 7.05 -18.12
C GLY A 42 -14.17 7.51 -16.76
N GLU A 43 -13.83 6.58 -15.86
CA GLU A 43 -13.22 6.89 -14.57
C GLU A 43 -11.70 7.02 -14.71
N MET A 44 -11.09 7.93 -13.95
CA MET A 44 -9.64 8.15 -13.96
C MET A 44 -8.89 6.93 -13.42
N LEU A 45 -7.97 6.38 -14.22
CA LEU A 45 -7.14 5.27 -13.78
C LEU A 45 -6.03 5.75 -12.83
N PRO A 46 -5.74 5.07 -11.71
CA PRO A 46 -4.66 5.43 -10.80
C PRO A 46 -3.27 5.02 -11.33
N GLN A 47 -3.05 5.09 -12.65
CA GLN A 47 -1.88 4.55 -13.34
C GLN A 47 -0.57 5.15 -12.84
N GLN A 48 -0.53 6.45 -12.55
CA GLN A 48 0.68 7.11 -12.05
C GLN A 48 1.15 6.49 -10.74
N ASN A 49 0.22 6.23 -9.81
CA ASN A 49 0.52 5.60 -8.53
C ASN A 49 0.98 4.14 -8.71
N GLU A 50 0.35 3.41 -9.63
CA GLU A 50 0.72 2.01 -9.90
C GLU A 50 2.08 1.88 -10.57
N ILE A 51 2.38 2.75 -11.53
CA ILE A 51 3.67 2.82 -12.23
C ILE A 51 4.77 3.24 -11.27
N ALA A 52 4.57 4.29 -10.46
CA ALA A 52 5.53 4.69 -9.44
C ALA A 52 5.82 3.53 -8.47
N ALA A 53 4.78 2.83 -8.01
CA ALA A 53 4.95 1.66 -7.13
C ALA A 53 5.67 0.50 -7.82
N ALA A 54 5.43 0.27 -9.12
CA ALA A 54 6.13 -0.75 -9.89
C ALA A 54 7.62 -0.43 -10.03
N ILE A 55 7.97 0.82 -10.33
CA ILE A 55 9.35 1.30 -10.44
C ILE A 55 10.07 1.15 -9.09
N PHE A 56 9.43 1.54 -7.98
CA PHE A 56 9.98 1.35 -6.64
C PHE A 56 10.22 -0.12 -6.28
N ARG A 57 9.25 -1.00 -6.54
CA ARG A 57 9.40 -2.44 -6.28
C ARG A 57 10.55 -3.03 -7.08
N TRP A 58 10.68 -2.66 -8.36
CA TRP A 58 11.80 -3.09 -9.20
C TRP A 58 13.15 -2.60 -8.66
N ALA A 59 13.24 -1.33 -8.25
CA ALA A 59 14.46 -0.76 -7.67
C ALA A 59 14.84 -1.45 -6.35
N ALA A 60 13.86 -1.80 -5.52
CA ALA A 60 14.04 -2.58 -4.29
C ALA A 60 14.42 -4.05 -4.53
N GLY A 61 14.51 -4.51 -5.78
CA GLY A 61 14.88 -5.88 -6.13
C GLY A 61 13.74 -6.89 -6.06
N ALA A 62 12.48 -6.43 -6.06
CA ALA A 62 11.34 -7.34 -6.15
C ALA A 62 11.37 -8.11 -7.47
N LYS A 63 11.23 -9.45 -7.40
CA LYS A 63 11.16 -10.31 -8.58
C LYS A 63 9.73 -10.29 -9.14
N LEU A 64 9.58 -10.00 -10.43
CA LEU A 64 8.32 -10.16 -11.17
C LEU A 64 7.79 -11.59 -10.95
N GLY A 65 6.59 -11.71 -10.38
CA GLY A 65 5.98 -13.00 -10.03
C GLY A 65 5.91 -13.29 -8.52
N GLN A 66 6.67 -12.58 -7.69
CA GLN A 66 6.41 -12.50 -6.24
C GLN A 66 5.47 -11.34 -5.95
N ARG A 67 4.27 -11.36 -6.55
CA ARG A 67 3.12 -10.77 -5.82
C ARG A 67 2.95 -11.71 -4.63
N THR A 68 3.57 -11.40 -3.49
CA THR A 68 2.92 -11.80 -2.25
C THR A 68 1.51 -11.24 -2.38
N PRO A 69 0.47 -12.09 -2.38
CA PRO A 69 -0.87 -11.57 -2.23
C PRO A 69 -0.78 -10.60 -1.06
N ARG A 70 -1.34 -9.39 -1.20
CA ARG A 70 -1.91 -8.78 -0.01
C ARG A 70 -3.03 -9.73 0.40
N THR A 71 -2.69 -10.77 1.14
CA THR A 71 -3.46 -11.03 2.34
C THR A 71 -3.36 -9.73 3.12
N THR A 72 -4.34 -8.85 2.94
CA THR A 72 -4.91 -8.21 4.12
C THR A 72 -4.99 -9.32 5.16
N PRO A 73 -4.37 -9.21 6.35
CA PRO A 73 -4.54 -10.22 7.39
C PRO A 73 -6.04 -10.47 7.51
N GLY A 74 -6.38 -11.62 6.98
CA GLY A 74 -7.69 -12.06 6.54
C GLY A 74 -7.76 -13.56 6.78
N THR A 75 -7.06 -14.03 7.81
CA THR A 75 -7.85 -14.59 8.90
C THR A 75 -8.90 -13.53 9.20
N ARG A 76 -10.11 -13.72 8.67
CA ARG A 76 -11.29 -13.42 9.46
C ARG A 76 -11.02 -14.20 10.75
N ASP A 77 -10.43 -13.51 11.71
CA ASP A 77 -10.45 -14.01 13.06
C ASP A 77 -11.94 -14.02 13.36
N GLU A 78 -12.56 -15.20 13.43
CA GLU A 78 -13.99 -15.35 13.71
C GLU A 78 -14.38 -14.78 15.09
N THR A 79 -13.40 -14.19 15.77
CA THR A 79 -13.50 -13.44 17.01
C THR A 79 -13.59 -11.93 16.81
N GLN A 80 -13.61 -11.37 15.58
CA GLN A 80 -13.72 -9.92 15.31
C GLN A 80 -14.73 -9.58 14.19
N ASP A 81 -15.47 -8.49 14.35
CA ASP A 81 -16.47 -8.00 13.41
C ASP A 81 -15.86 -7.14 12.28
N ASP A 82 -16.68 -6.69 11.33
CA ASP A 82 -16.22 -5.88 10.18
C ASP A 82 -15.71 -4.47 10.59
N THR A 83 -15.92 -4.06 11.84
CA THR A 83 -15.39 -2.82 12.44
C THR A 83 -14.06 -3.05 13.18
N GLY A 84 -13.71 -4.32 13.44
CA GLY A 84 -12.53 -4.72 14.20
C GLY A 84 -12.78 -4.86 15.70
N ASP A 85 -14.05 -4.84 16.14
CA ASP A 85 -14.42 -5.10 17.52
C ASP A 85 -14.48 -6.61 17.76
N PRO A 86 -14.08 -7.11 18.95
CA PRO A 86 -14.25 -8.51 19.28
C PRO A 86 -15.73 -8.96 19.19
N LEU A 87 -16.01 -10.03 18.45
CA LEU A 87 -17.29 -10.72 18.40
C LEU A 87 -17.55 -11.35 19.78
N MET A 88 -18.24 -10.61 20.63
CA MET A 88 -18.64 -11.02 21.98
C MET A 88 -20.16 -11.10 22.06
N ASP A 89 -20.68 -12.18 22.64
CA ASP A 89 -22.12 -12.27 22.88
C ASP A 89 -22.55 -11.31 24.03
N ALA A 90 -23.85 -11.00 24.06
CA ALA A 90 -24.37 -10.04 25.03
C ALA A 90 -24.16 -10.49 26.48
N ALA A 91 -24.16 -11.80 26.75
CA ALA A 91 -24.01 -12.34 28.09
C ALA A 91 -22.57 -12.22 28.59
N GLU A 92 -21.59 -12.45 27.72
CA GLU A 92 -20.18 -12.31 28.02
C GLU A 92 -19.77 -10.83 28.17
N ALA A 93 -20.35 -9.95 27.35
CA ALA A 93 -20.18 -8.50 27.49
C ALA A 93 -20.70 -7.98 28.84
N GLU A 94 -21.87 -8.45 29.28
CA GLU A 94 -22.46 -8.07 30.57
C GLU A 94 -21.63 -8.59 31.76
N ALA A 95 -21.13 -9.83 31.68
CA ALA A 95 -20.27 -10.42 32.70
C ALA A 95 -18.96 -9.65 32.86
N ARG A 96 -18.32 -9.24 31.75
CA ARG A 96 -17.12 -8.38 31.80
C ARG A 96 -17.41 -7.00 32.35
N ALA A 97 -18.54 -6.39 31.98
CA ALA A 97 -18.95 -5.10 32.52
C ALA A 97 -19.24 -5.16 34.03
N GLN A 98 -19.80 -6.27 34.53
CA GLN A 98 -20.03 -6.50 35.95
C GLN A 98 -18.73 -6.78 36.71
N ALA A 99 -17.80 -7.54 36.12
CA ALA A 99 -16.48 -7.79 36.70
C ALA A 99 -15.58 -6.54 36.73
N ALA A 100 -15.78 -5.60 35.79
CA ALA A 100 -15.04 -4.34 35.70
C ALA A 100 -15.64 -3.20 36.56
N ARG A 101 -16.67 -3.45 37.38
CA ARG A 101 -17.13 -2.49 38.38
C ARG A 101 -16.24 -2.62 39.63
N PRO A 102 -15.26 -1.73 39.88
CA PRO A 102 -14.68 -1.63 41.21
C PRO A 102 -15.80 -1.27 42.19
N GLY A 103 -15.77 -1.89 43.36
CA GLY A 103 -16.83 -1.81 44.37
C GLY A 103 -17.38 -0.39 44.56
N GLN A 104 -18.70 -0.28 44.44
CA GLN A 104 -19.44 0.74 45.18
C GLN A 104 -19.86 0.07 46.50
N ASP A 105 -19.49 0.73 47.60
CA ASP A 105 -19.59 0.34 49.02
C ASP A 105 -20.78 -0.54 49.43
#